data_AF-A0ABD5AZY3-F1
#
_entry.id   AF-A0ABD5AZY3-F1
#
_cell.length_a   1.000
_cell.length_b   1.000
_cell.length_c   1.000
_cell.angle_alpha   90.00
_cell.angle_beta   90.00
_cell.angle_gamma   90.00
#
_symmetry.space_group_name_H-M   'P 1'
#
loop_
_entity.id
_entity.type
_entity.pdbx_description
1 polymer ?
#
loop_
_entity_poly.entity_id
_entity_poly.type
_entity_poly.pdbx_seq_one_letter_code
_entity_poly.pdbx_strand_id
1 'polypeptide(L)'
;FDILVVALGFVSETFGIDGMKEHAFQIENVLTSRKLSRHIEDKFANYAASKEKDDKDLSILVGGAGFTGIEFLGELTDRIPELCSKYGVDQSKVKLTCVEAAPKMLPMFSDDLVSYAVKYLEDREVEFKIATPIV
;
A
#
# COMPACT_ATOMS: atom_id res chain seq x y z
N PHE A 1 -1.30 21.92 -35.42
CA PHE A 1 -2.37 20.92 -35.51
C PHE A 1 -3.63 21.63 -35.94
N ASP A 2 -4.53 20.96 -36.67
CA ASP A 2 -5.86 21.50 -36.96
C ASP A 2 -6.89 21.04 -35.92
N ILE A 3 -6.73 19.82 -35.39
CA ILE A 3 -7.41 19.34 -34.18
C ILE A 3 -6.37 18.64 -33.30
N LEU A 4 -6.38 18.92 -32.00
CA LEU A 4 -5.53 18.28 -31.00
C LEU A 4 -6.40 17.67 -29.90
N VAL A 5 -6.09 16.42 -29.53
CA VAL A 5 -6.62 15.75 -28.35
C VAL A 5 -5.45 15.41 -27.43
N VAL A 6 -5.47 15.95 -26.21
CA VAL A 6 -4.45 15.68 -25.20
C VAL A 6 -4.99 14.66 -24.22
N ALA A 7 -4.35 13.49 -24.18
CA ALA A 7 -4.72 12.36 -23.33
C ALA A 7 -3.46 11.72 -22.71
N LEU A 8 -2.62 12.54 -22.08
CA LEU A 8 -1.29 12.15 -21.59
C LEU A 8 -1.31 11.29 -20.31
N GLY A 9 -2.49 11.06 -19.71
CA GLY A 9 -2.66 10.21 -18.54
C GLY A 9 -2.44 10.94 -17.22
N PHE A 10 -1.89 10.22 -16.22
CA PHE A 10 -1.71 10.70 -14.86
C PHE A 10 -0.29 10.45 -14.35
N VAL A 11 0.04 11.14 -13.26
CA VAL A 11 1.19 10.89 -12.39
C VAL A 11 0.73 11.09 -10.94
N SER A 12 1.52 10.65 -9.97
CA SER A 12 1.21 10.81 -8.55
C SER A 12 1.17 12.29 -8.14
N GLU A 13 0.14 12.63 -7.36
CA GLU A 13 0.02 13.91 -6.65
C GLU A 13 0.30 13.67 -5.16
N THR A 14 1.21 14.46 -4.60
CA THR A 14 1.68 14.28 -3.22
C THR A 14 1.22 15.39 -2.28
N PHE A 15 0.41 16.34 -2.78
CA PHE A 15 -0.18 17.44 -2.01
C PHE A 15 0.85 18.32 -1.30
N GLY A 16 2.09 18.35 -1.80
CA GLY A 16 3.19 19.07 -1.17
C GLY A 16 3.74 18.45 0.12
N ILE A 17 3.43 17.18 0.42
CA ILE A 17 4.01 16.48 1.56
C ILE A 17 5.50 16.23 1.28
N ASP A 18 6.35 16.81 2.13
CA ASP A 18 7.79 16.72 2.02
C ASP A 18 8.26 15.26 2.11
N GLY A 19 9.13 14.86 1.16
CA GLY A 19 9.69 13.51 1.15
C GLY A 19 8.78 12.43 0.57
N MET A 20 7.51 12.70 0.24
CA MET A 20 6.59 11.68 -0.28
C MET A 20 7.06 11.14 -1.65
N LYS A 21 7.61 11.98 -2.52
CA LYS A 21 8.14 11.54 -3.83
C LYS A 21 9.49 10.85 -3.69
N GLU A 22 10.28 11.25 -2.71
CA GLU A 22 11.66 10.83 -2.49
C GLU A 22 11.74 9.51 -1.72
N HIS A 23 10.80 9.27 -0.81
CA HIS A 23 10.85 8.18 0.16
C HIS A 23 9.72 7.14 0.01
N ALA A 24 8.68 7.42 -0.78
CA ALA A 24 7.60 6.46 -1.03
C ALA A 24 7.61 5.92 -2.48
N PHE A 25 7.13 4.69 -2.62
CA PHE A 25 6.84 4.11 -3.93
C PHE A 25 5.49 4.59 -4.45
N GLN A 26 5.42 4.88 -5.75
CA GLN A 26 4.21 5.34 -6.42
C GLN A 26 3.58 4.21 -7.25
N ILE A 27 2.27 4.28 -7.48
CA ILE A 27 1.52 3.35 -8.34
C ILE A 27 1.09 4.11 -9.60
N GLU A 28 1.97 4.14 -10.61
CA GLU A 28 1.76 4.99 -11.81
C GLU A 28 1.82 4.21 -13.11
N ASN A 29 2.82 3.33 -13.23
CA ASN A 29 3.11 2.60 -14.46
C ASN A 29 3.79 1.26 -14.16
N VAL A 30 4.04 0.49 -15.22
CA VAL A 30 4.66 -0.84 -15.12
C VAL A 30 6.05 -0.80 -14.50
N LEU A 31 6.84 0.25 -14.74
CA LEU A 31 8.19 0.36 -14.17
C LEU A 31 8.12 0.57 -12.66
N THR A 32 7.23 1.46 -12.19
CA THR A 32 7.00 1.66 -10.75
C THR A 32 6.47 0.39 -10.08
N SER A 33 5.53 -0.32 -10.73
CA SER A 33 4.97 -1.57 -10.23
C SER A 33 6.03 -2.67 -10.09
N ARG A 34 6.89 -2.84 -11.10
CA ARG A 34 8.00 -3.81 -11.07
C ARG A 34 9.04 -3.49 -10.01
N LYS A 35 9.32 -2.21 -9.76
CA LYS A 35 10.23 -1.77 -8.70
C LYS A 35 9.65 -2.06 -7.33
N LEU A 36 8.38 -1.72 -7.11
CA LEU A 36 7.69 -1.94 -5.84
C LEU A 36 7.55 -3.43 -5.51
N SER A 37 7.10 -4.26 -6.47
CA SER A 37 6.94 -5.70 -6.22
C SER A 37 8.27 -6.38 -5.88
N ARG A 38 9.36 -6.02 -6.59
CA ARG A 38 10.70 -6.48 -6.25
C ARG A 38 11.13 -5.98 -4.87
N HIS A 39 10.91 -4.71 -4.55
CA HIS A 39 11.32 -4.14 -3.26
C HIS A 39 10.65 -4.85 -2.08
N ILE A 40 9.35 -5.14 -2.19
CA ILE A 40 8.62 -5.90 -1.17
C ILE A 40 9.24 -7.29 -1.00
N GLU A 41 9.47 -8.03 -2.08
CA GLU A 41 10.06 -9.38 -2.00
C GLU A 41 11.51 -9.36 -1.48
N ASP A 42 12.32 -8.38 -1.90
CA ASP A 42 13.69 -8.19 -1.43
C ASP A 42 13.72 -7.91 0.09
N LYS A 43 12.73 -7.18 0.63
CA LYS A 43 12.61 -6.93 2.07
C LYS A 43 12.40 -8.22 2.87
N PHE A 44 11.53 -9.11 2.40
CA PHE A 44 11.35 -10.45 3.00
C PHE A 44 12.62 -11.30 2.87
N ALA A 45 13.26 -11.30 1.70
CA ALA A 45 14.50 -12.04 1.47
C ALA A 45 15.64 -11.56 2.38
N ASN A 46 15.80 -10.25 2.52
CA ASN A 46 16.82 -9.63 3.37
C ASN A 46 16.56 -9.90 4.84
N TYR A 47 15.30 -9.77 5.29
CA TYR A 47 14.90 -10.14 6.64
C TYR A 47 15.21 -11.61 6.91
N ALA A 48 14.95 -12.53 5.98
CA ALA A 48 15.28 -13.95 6.15
C ALA A 48 16.79 -14.21 6.23
N ALA A 49 17.59 -13.50 5.43
CA ALA A 49 19.05 -13.64 5.38
C ALA A 49 19.79 -12.97 6.54
N SER A 50 19.20 -11.95 7.17
CA SER A 50 19.85 -11.19 8.25
C SER A 50 20.01 -12.02 9.53
N LYS A 51 21.09 -11.79 10.27
CA LYS A 51 21.28 -12.35 11.62
C LYS A 51 20.44 -11.61 12.66
N GLU A 52 20.40 -10.28 12.52
CA GLU A 52 19.57 -9.39 13.33
C GLU A 52 18.25 -9.19 12.61
N LYS A 53 17.16 -9.65 13.21
CA LYS A 53 15.82 -9.50 12.68
C LYS A 53 15.25 -8.16 13.13
N ASP A 54 15.09 -7.22 12.20
CA ASP A 54 14.31 -6.00 12.43
C ASP A 54 12.95 -6.15 11.78
N ASP A 55 11.90 -6.33 12.59
CA ASP A 55 10.54 -6.52 12.10
C ASP A 55 10.02 -5.28 11.32
N LYS A 56 10.69 -4.13 11.43
CA LYS A 56 10.40 -2.96 10.58
C LYS A 56 10.66 -3.20 9.10
N ASP A 57 11.54 -4.13 8.74
CA ASP A 57 11.72 -4.53 7.34
C ASP A 57 10.46 -5.16 6.75
N LEU A 58 9.56 -5.66 7.61
CA LEU A 58 8.30 -6.30 7.24
C LEU A 58 7.09 -5.36 7.45
N SER A 59 7.33 -4.08 7.72
CA SER A 59 6.27 -3.08 7.87
C SER A 59 6.00 -2.37 6.55
N ILE A 60 4.74 -2.32 6.12
CA ILE A 60 4.29 -1.63 4.91
C ILE A 60 3.24 -0.58 5.30
N LEU A 61 3.48 0.66 4.85
CA LEU A 61 2.54 1.77 4.95
C LEU A 61 1.92 2.05 3.58
N VAL A 62 0.59 2.14 3.54
CA VAL A 62 -0.17 2.55 2.34
C VAL A 62 -0.86 3.88 2.64
N GLY A 63 -0.45 4.93 1.93
CA GLY A 63 -1.09 6.25 2.02
C GLY A 63 -2.32 6.33 1.12
N GLY A 64 -3.48 6.57 1.72
CA GLY A 64 -4.78 6.69 1.06
C GLY A 64 -5.64 5.44 1.21
N ALA A 65 -6.88 5.63 1.68
CA ALA A 65 -7.96 4.65 1.74
C ALA A 65 -9.05 4.91 0.69
N GLY A 66 -8.65 5.53 -0.43
CA GLY A 66 -9.43 5.57 -1.66
C GLY A 66 -9.37 4.24 -2.42
N PHE A 67 -9.89 4.26 -3.65
CA PHE A 67 -10.03 3.06 -4.48
C PHE A 67 -8.72 2.29 -4.67
N THR A 68 -7.69 2.95 -5.22
CA THR A 68 -6.38 2.34 -5.50
C THR A 68 -5.68 1.81 -4.25
N GLY A 69 -5.78 2.53 -3.12
CA GLY A 69 -5.15 2.11 -1.86
C GLY A 69 -5.79 0.84 -1.29
N ILE A 70 -7.12 0.76 -1.31
CA ILE A 70 -7.87 -0.42 -0.88
C ILE A 70 -7.61 -1.62 -1.78
N GLU A 71 -7.57 -1.45 -3.11
CA GLU A 71 -7.21 -2.53 -4.02
C GLU A 71 -5.80 -3.05 -3.75
N PHE A 72 -4.82 -2.15 -3.58
CA PHE A 72 -3.44 -2.54 -3.30
C PHE A 72 -3.31 -3.29 -1.96
N LEU A 73 -4.04 -2.88 -0.93
CA LEU A 73 -4.11 -3.63 0.33
C LEU A 73 -4.70 -5.03 0.13
N GLY A 74 -5.76 -5.16 -0.68
CA GLY A 74 -6.30 -6.47 -1.06
C GLY A 74 -5.23 -7.38 -1.65
N GLU A 75 -4.49 -6.91 -2.65
CA GLU A 75 -3.39 -7.66 -3.28
C GLU A 75 -2.28 -8.01 -2.29
N LEU A 76 -1.95 -7.11 -1.36
CA LEU A 76 -0.99 -7.41 -0.29
C LEU A 76 -1.48 -8.52 0.64
N THR A 77 -2.78 -8.55 0.97
CA THR A 77 -3.30 -9.61 1.84
C THR A 77 -3.22 -11.01 1.22
N ASP A 78 -3.20 -11.10 -0.11
CA ASP A 78 -2.96 -12.37 -0.81
C ASP A 78 -1.46 -12.66 -0.95
N ARG A 79 -0.64 -11.63 -1.24
CA ARG A 79 0.78 -11.80 -1.52
C ARG A 79 1.63 -12.07 -0.28
N ILE A 80 1.30 -11.43 0.84
CA ILE A 80 2.10 -11.49 2.07
C ILE A 80 2.18 -12.91 2.64
N PRO A 81 1.08 -13.69 2.77
CA PRO A 81 1.15 -15.08 3.21
C PRO A 81 2.10 -15.95 2.38
N GLU A 82 2.10 -15.77 1.05
CA GLU A 82 3.02 -16.49 0.16
C GLU A 82 4.48 -16.13 0.44
N LEU A 83 4.78 -14.84 0.63
CA LEU A 83 6.13 -14.37 0.96
C LEU A 83 6.56 -14.86 2.34
N CYS A 84 5.67 -14.81 3.34
CA CYS A 84 5.89 -15.36 4.67
C CYS A 84 6.29 -16.84 4.60
N SER A 85 5.50 -17.65 3.90
CA SER A 85 5.79 -19.08 3.72
C SER A 85 7.08 -19.32 2.94
N LYS A 86 7.35 -18.54 1.89
CA LYS A 86 8.54 -18.68 1.04
C LYS A 86 9.84 -18.37 1.79
N TYR A 87 9.82 -17.34 2.64
CA TYR A 87 10.99 -16.83 3.34
C TYR A 87 11.09 -17.26 4.81
N GLY A 88 10.15 -18.09 5.29
CA GLY A 88 10.14 -18.59 6.67
C GLY A 88 9.88 -17.49 7.70
N VAL A 89 9.04 -16.52 7.36
CA VAL A 89 8.66 -15.39 8.22
C VAL A 89 7.32 -15.69 8.88
N ASP A 90 7.25 -15.47 10.19
CA ASP A 90 5.99 -15.50 10.94
C ASP A 90 5.12 -14.31 10.54
N GLN A 91 3.89 -14.58 10.08
CA GLN A 91 2.98 -13.57 9.57
C GLN A 91 2.63 -12.51 10.64
N SER A 92 2.60 -12.88 11.92
CA SER A 92 2.29 -11.94 13.01
C SER A 92 3.33 -10.84 13.18
N LYS A 93 4.49 -10.93 12.51
CA LYS A 93 5.53 -9.91 12.50
C LYS A 93 5.37 -8.91 11.36
N VAL A 94 4.57 -9.23 10.35
CA VAL A 94 4.28 -8.33 9.24
C VAL A 94 3.27 -7.31 9.71
N LYS A 95 3.53 -6.03 9.41
CA LYS A 95 2.60 -4.95 9.75
C LYS A 95 2.11 -4.26 8.49
N LEU A 96 0.82 -4.36 8.19
CA LEU A 96 0.16 -3.60 7.13
C LEU A 96 -0.64 -2.45 7.77
N THR A 97 -0.32 -1.21 7.42
CA THR A 97 -1.04 -0.04 7.93
C THR A 97 -1.43 0.88 6.81
N CYS A 98 -2.71 1.22 6.74
CA CYS A 98 -3.26 2.20 5.82
C CYS A 98 -3.55 3.51 6.55
N VAL A 99 -3.12 4.63 5.98
CA VAL A 99 -3.28 5.97 6.58
C VAL A 99 -4.03 6.87 5.60
N GLU A 100 -5.13 7.47 6.04
CA GLU A 100 -5.98 8.33 5.22
C GLU A 100 -6.25 9.65 5.95
N ALA A 101 -6.00 10.77 5.27
CA ALA A 101 -6.21 12.10 5.80
C ALA A 101 -7.71 12.46 5.86
N ALA A 102 -8.48 11.98 4.89
CA ALA A 102 -9.92 12.21 4.83
C ALA A 102 -10.67 11.47 5.96
N PRO A 103 -11.86 11.95 6.35
CA PRO A 103 -12.66 11.32 7.40
C PRO A 103 -13.39 10.05 6.94
N LYS A 104 -13.41 9.77 5.64
CA LYS A 104 -14.11 8.61 5.05
C LYS A 104 -13.20 7.85 4.09
N MET A 105 -13.26 6.53 4.19
CA MET A 105 -12.68 5.59 3.23
C MET A 105 -13.66 5.40 2.06
N LEU A 106 -13.15 5.10 0.87
CA LEU A 106 -13.95 4.78 -0.32
C LEU A 106 -15.22 5.66 -0.47
N PRO A 107 -15.09 7.00 -0.52
CA PRO A 107 -16.23 7.91 -0.41
C PRO A 107 -17.24 7.81 -1.57
N MET A 108 -16.91 7.05 -2.63
CA MET A 108 -17.78 6.77 -3.76
C MET A 108 -18.79 5.64 -3.51
N PHE A 109 -18.65 4.86 -2.43
CA PHE A 109 -19.52 3.73 -2.12
C PHE A 109 -20.43 4.00 -0.91
N SER A 110 -21.48 3.20 -0.77
CA SER A 110 -22.36 3.22 0.40
C SER A 110 -21.65 2.70 1.65
N ASP A 111 -22.04 3.20 2.82
CA ASP A 111 -21.41 2.83 4.11
C ASP A 111 -21.42 1.29 4.35
N ASP A 112 -22.44 0.56 3.87
CA ASP A 112 -22.48 -0.92 3.95
C ASP A 112 -21.36 -1.60 3.14
N LEU A 113 -21.06 -1.09 1.95
CA LEU A 113 -20.00 -1.62 1.09
C LEU A 113 -18.62 -1.27 1.64
N VAL A 114 -18.47 -0.07 2.19
CA VAL A 114 -17.25 0.35 2.89
C VAL A 114 -17.01 -0.56 4.09
N SER A 115 -18.04 -0.79 4.92
CA SER A 115 -17.95 -1.66 6.09
C SER A 115 -17.56 -3.09 5.73
N TYR A 116 -18.09 -3.61 4.61
CA TYR A 116 -17.69 -4.91 4.08
C TYR A 116 -16.20 -4.96 3.71
N ALA A 117 -15.72 -3.96 2.96
CA ALA A 117 -14.32 -3.91 2.52
C ALA A 117 -13.35 -3.74 3.69
N VAL A 118 -13.68 -2.87 4.65
CA VAL A 118 -12.89 -2.67 5.87
C VAL A 118 -12.80 -3.96 6.66
N LYS A 119 -13.93 -4.61 6.94
CA LYS A 119 -13.96 -5.88 7.66
C LYS A 119 -13.12 -6.96 6.96
N TYR A 120 -13.24 -7.08 5.63
CA TYR A 120 -12.45 -8.04 4.86
C TYR A 120 -10.94 -7.87 5.07
N LEU A 121 -10.46 -6.62 5.10
CA LEU A 121 -9.05 -6.28 5.25
C LEU A 121 -8.59 -6.34 6.73
N GLU A 122 -9.42 -5.92 7.68
CA GLU A 122 -9.12 -6.03 9.12
C GLU A 122 -9.05 -7.50 9.56
N ASP A 123 -9.92 -8.37 9.04
CA ASP A 123 -9.86 -9.83 9.27
C ASP A 123 -8.54 -10.45 8.75
N ARG A 124 -7.79 -9.71 7.92
CA ARG A 124 -6.46 -10.05 7.37
C ARG A 124 -5.35 -9.15 7.93
N GLU A 125 -5.57 -8.59 9.12
CA GLU A 125 -4.60 -7.84 9.92
C GLU A 125 -4.14 -6.50 9.32
N VAL A 126 -4.94 -5.89 8.44
CA VAL A 126 -4.71 -4.50 8.01
C VAL A 126 -5.17 -3.53 9.09
N GLU A 127 -4.25 -2.70 9.59
CA GLU A 127 -4.56 -1.58 10.51
C GLU A 127 -4.94 -0.33 9.73
N PHE A 128 -6.07 0.31 10.08
CA PHE A 128 -6.50 1.56 9.46
C PHE A 128 -6.36 2.76 10.39
N LYS A 129 -5.80 3.86 9.87
CA LYS A 129 -5.71 5.17 10.51
C LYS A 129 -6.43 6.22 9.66
N ILE A 130 -7.71 6.43 9.94
CA ILE A 130 -8.59 7.36 9.22
C ILE A 130 -8.60 8.72 9.90
N ALA A 131 -8.94 9.78 9.16
CA ALA A 131 -8.85 11.16 9.62
C ALA A 131 -7.46 11.50 10.20
N THR A 132 -6.42 10.91 9.63
CA THR A 132 -5.03 10.98 10.09
C THR A 132 -4.16 11.52 8.95
N PRO A 133 -3.83 12.82 8.95
CA PRO A 133 -2.96 13.42 7.95
C PRO A 133 -1.55 12.81 8.00
N ILE A 134 -0.97 12.59 6.82
CA ILE A 134 0.47 12.32 6.66
C ILE A 134 1.13 13.68 6.48
N VAL A 135 2.05 14.03 7.38
CA VAL A 135 2.73 15.33 7.43
C VAL A 135 4.24 15.15 7.48
#